data_AF-A0A2I4CPU7-F1
#
_entry.id   AF-A0A2I4CPU7-F1
#
_cell.length_a   1.000
_cell.length_b   1.000
_cell.length_c   1.000
_cell.angle_alpha   90.00
_cell.angle_beta   90.00
_cell.angle_gamma   90.00
#
_symmetry.space_group_name_H-M   'P 1'
#
loop_
_entity.id
_entity.type
_entity.pdbx_description
1 polymer ?
#
loop_
_entity_poly.entity_id
_entity_poly.type
_entity_poly.pdbx_seq_one_letter_code
_entity_poly.pdbx_strand_id
1 'polypeptide(L)'
;MYCCSCRAPVCARCLEEGQHAKHDVRALGVTWKQHKCQLSQALSGVSDKAKEAKEFLVQLKNMLQQIQENGVEFEACLVAQCDSLIEALTRQKAKLLTKVTKEKEFKLKVVRDQITHCTMKLRQTTGMMEYCLEVLKENDPSGFLQISDALIKRVTSSQDQWVKGALEPKVGPDFDLTLTTDSLMQTILQLDFHQGKDVQEKPFMKEMQAAGSGEAEMEADSPGVESGPLVPPAPLLQLEKCCTRNNSATLAWRVAAPAESPIEGYILELDDGNGGQYREVYVGKETVCTVDGLHFNSSYNARVKAYNNTGVGPYSKTVVLKTSDVAWFAFDSTSTHRDIVLSNENQTASCNSYDDRVVLGTAAFSKARHLFFNISQNHYMGQVCESHQTFLLSLKPQGIHYWEVSVDRYDNHPDPAFGVARINTMKEMMLGKDDKAWAMYVDNNRSWFMHNNSHTNRAEGGITKGSTVGVLLDLTKRTLTFFINKEQHGPTAFENLDGVFVPAVSLNRNVQVTLLTGLEVPKNIKQ
;
A
#
# COMPACT_ATOMS: atom_id res chain seq x y z
N MET A 1 53.67 36.17 51.47
CA MET A 1 53.44 36.71 50.10
C MET A 1 52.64 35.71 49.27
N TYR A 2 52.16 36.08 48.09
CA TYR A 2 51.57 35.15 47.13
C TYR A 2 52.46 35.08 45.89
N CYS A 3 52.87 33.88 45.48
CA CYS A 3 53.66 33.68 44.29
C CYS A 3 52.75 33.57 43.06
N CYS A 4 52.85 34.53 42.15
CA CYS A 4 52.06 34.57 40.92
C CYS A 4 52.41 33.42 39.97
N SER A 5 53.70 33.08 39.86
CA SER A 5 54.21 31.99 39.02
C SER A 5 53.71 30.61 39.48
N CYS A 6 53.69 30.36 40.79
CA CYS A 6 53.30 29.05 41.36
C CYS A 6 51.84 29.00 41.85
N ARG A 7 51.10 30.10 41.75
CA ARG A 7 49.71 30.26 42.21
C ARG A 7 49.45 29.82 43.67
N ALA A 8 50.38 30.12 44.57
CA ALA A 8 50.34 29.66 45.96
C ALA A 8 50.80 30.74 46.98
N PRO A 9 50.28 30.73 48.22
CA PRO A 9 50.84 31.53 49.30
C PRO A 9 52.22 30.99 49.72
N VAL A 10 53.17 31.90 49.94
CA VAL A 10 54.56 31.59 50.33
C VAL A 10 54.99 32.40 51.56
N CYS A 11 55.75 31.80 52.47
CA CYS A 11 56.34 32.45 53.64
C CYS A 11 57.67 33.15 53.29
N ALA A 12 58.25 33.91 54.23
CA ALA A 12 59.50 34.65 54.03
C ALA A 12 60.68 33.73 53.65
N ARG A 13 60.88 32.61 54.37
CA ARG A 13 61.94 31.62 54.07
C ARG A 13 61.87 31.07 52.64
N CYS A 14 60.66 30.78 52.13
CA CYS A 14 60.49 30.30 50.75
C CYS A 14 60.83 31.33 49.67
N LEU A 15 60.88 32.62 50.05
CA LEU A 15 61.25 33.74 49.19
C LEU A 15 62.73 34.10 49.29
N GLU A 16 63.33 33.99 50.48
CA GLU A 16 64.74 34.35 50.72
C GLU A 16 65.70 33.21 50.34
N GLU A 17 65.38 31.97 50.67
CA GLU A 17 66.26 30.80 50.50
C GLU A 17 65.63 29.70 49.61
N GLY A 18 64.36 29.86 49.23
CA GLY A 18 63.57 28.84 48.53
C GLY A 18 63.42 29.02 47.02
N GLN A 19 62.71 28.07 46.40
CA GLN A 19 62.44 28.01 44.96
C GLN A 19 61.63 29.21 44.40
N HIS A 20 61.17 30.14 45.23
CA HIS A 20 60.40 31.31 44.81
C HIS A 20 61.21 32.62 44.80
N ALA A 21 62.51 32.58 45.13
CA ALA A 21 63.38 33.77 45.19
C ALA A 21 63.48 34.56 43.86
N LYS A 22 63.17 33.93 42.71
CA LYS A 22 63.16 34.55 41.38
C LYS A 22 61.76 34.71 40.77
N HIS A 23 60.69 34.44 41.52
CA HIS A 23 59.32 34.50 41.02
C HIS A 23 58.63 35.82 41.38
N ASP A 24 57.67 36.28 40.55
CA ASP A 24 56.82 37.42 40.89
C ASP A 24 55.99 37.09 42.14
N VAL A 25 56.15 37.90 43.18
CA VAL A 25 55.46 37.75 44.47
C VAL A 25 54.75 39.04 44.86
N ARG A 26 53.48 38.91 45.25
CA ARG A 26 52.61 40.04 45.61
C ARG A 26 52.12 39.94 47.05
N ALA A 27 51.69 41.07 47.61
CA ALA A 27 51.12 41.11 48.95
C ALA A 27 49.83 40.27 49.03
N LEU A 28 49.73 39.37 50.00
CA LEU A 28 48.62 38.41 50.14
C LEU A 28 47.25 39.11 50.15
N GLY A 29 47.12 40.23 50.87
CA GLY A 29 45.87 41.00 50.92
C GLY A 29 45.44 41.60 49.58
N VAL A 30 46.37 41.93 48.69
CA VAL A 30 46.07 42.46 47.35
C VAL A 30 45.58 41.33 46.45
N THR A 31 46.31 40.22 46.38
CA THR A 31 45.88 39.05 45.58
C THR A 31 44.58 38.43 46.10
N TRP A 32 44.36 38.41 47.43
CA TRP A 32 43.11 37.97 48.03
C TRP A 32 41.92 38.84 47.61
N LYS A 33 42.05 40.18 47.62
CA LYS A 33 41.01 41.09 47.09
C LYS A 33 40.77 40.85 45.60
N GLN A 34 41.85 40.71 44.81
CA GLN A 34 41.77 40.45 43.37
C GLN A 34 41.04 39.14 43.05
N HIS A 35 41.44 38.03 43.68
CA HIS A 35 40.81 36.72 43.47
C HIS A 35 39.34 36.72 43.96
N LYS A 36 39.02 37.38 45.08
CA LYS A 36 37.62 37.55 45.50
C LYS A 36 36.79 38.32 44.49
N CYS A 37 37.34 39.40 43.91
CA CYS A 37 36.67 40.17 42.86
C CYS A 37 36.44 39.32 41.60
N GLN A 38 37.47 38.61 41.12
CA GLN A 38 37.39 37.71 39.97
C GLN A 38 36.38 36.58 40.18
N LEU A 39 36.37 35.95 41.37
CA LEU A 39 35.41 34.90 41.71
C LEU A 39 33.98 35.45 41.79
N SER A 40 33.79 36.64 42.37
CA SER A 40 32.48 37.31 42.42
C SER A 40 31.96 37.66 41.03
N GLN A 41 32.83 38.10 40.11
CA GLN A 41 32.50 38.42 38.73
C GLN A 41 32.20 37.15 37.90
N ALA A 42 32.90 36.05 38.16
CA ALA A 42 32.58 34.75 37.56
C ALA A 42 31.23 34.22 38.07
N LEU A 43 30.93 34.36 39.36
CA LEU A 43 29.65 33.99 39.97
C LEU A 43 28.48 34.80 39.41
N SER A 44 28.62 36.12 39.20
CA SER A 44 27.57 36.91 38.56
C SER A 44 27.32 36.44 37.12
N GLY A 45 28.38 36.22 36.32
CA GLY A 45 28.24 35.71 34.95
C GLY A 45 27.57 34.33 34.86
N VAL A 46 27.83 33.42 35.81
CA VAL A 46 27.12 32.13 35.91
C VAL A 46 25.66 32.33 36.32
N SER A 47 25.37 33.25 37.25
CA SER A 47 24.00 33.59 37.67
C SER A 47 23.17 34.16 36.52
N ASP A 48 23.75 35.05 35.71
CA ASP A 48 23.09 35.64 34.55
C ASP A 48 22.80 34.56 33.49
N LYS A 49 23.76 33.67 33.21
CA LYS A 49 23.56 32.53 32.30
C LYS A 49 22.51 31.53 32.80
N ALA A 50 22.42 31.30 34.12
CA ALA A 50 21.37 30.47 34.70
C ALA A 50 19.98 31.12 34.57
N LYS A 51 19.88 32.46 34.62
CA LYS A 51 18.63 33.20 34.37
C LYS A 51 18.20 33.09 32.90
N GLU A 52 19.11 33.34 31.95
CA GLU A 52 18.87 33.16 30.51
C GLU A 52 18.38 31.73 30.20
N ALA A 53 19.03 30.71 30.74
CA ALA A 53 18.63 29.31 30.54
C ALA A 53 17.24 29.00 31.10
N LYS A 54 16.85 29.61 32.23
CA LYS A 54 15.50 29.46 32.80
C LYS A 54 14.43 30.12 31.94
N GLU A 55 14.72 31.30 31.39
CA GLU A 55 13.82 32.02 30.48
C GLU A 55 13.61 31.23 29.18
N PHE A 56 14.69 30.70 28.60
CA PHE A 56 14.62 29.83 27.43
C PHE A 56 13.82 28.52 27.69
N LEU A 57 13.96 27.92 28.88
CA LEU A 57 13.19 26.74 29.28
C LEU A 57 11.67 27.05 29.34
N VAL A 58 11.28 28.23 29.81
CA VAL A 58 9.86 28.68 29.78
C VAL A 58 9.39 28.86 28.33
N GLN A 59 10.21 29.46 27.47
CA GLN A 59 9.88 29.62 26.04
C GLN A 59 9.64 28.26 25.35
N LEU A 60 10.50 27.26 25.60
CA LEU A 60 10.33 25.91 25.06
C LEU A 60 9.05 25.23 25.56
N LYS A 61 8.67 25.41 26.83
CA LYS A 61 7.41 24.87 27.38
C LYS A 61 6.18 25.48 26.71
N ASN A 62 6.19 26.79 26.48
CA ASN A 62 5.08 27.46 25.79
C ASN A 62 4.97 27.01 24.33
N MET A 63 6.10 26.83 23.65
CA MET A 63 6.14 26.32 22.27
C MET A 63 5.60 24.89 22.17
N LEU A 64 5.93 24.02 23.12
CA LEU A 64 5.38 22.66 23.20
C LEU A 64 3.85 22.66 23.35
N GLN A 65 3.29 23.53 24.20
CA GLN A 65 1.84 23.67 24.33
C GLN A 65 1.21 24.17 23.02
N GLN A 66 1.81 25.16 22.36
CA GLN A 66 1.30 25.68 21.08
C GLN A 66 1.30 24.64 19.97
N ILE A 67 2.31 23.77 19.89
CA ILE A 67 2.35 22.69 18.88
C ILE A 67 1.25 21.65 19.17
N GLN A 68 1.01 21.32 20.45
CA GLN A 68 -0.09 20.43 20.84
C GLN A 68 -1.46 20.99 20.46
N GLU A 69 -1.72 22.27 20.75
CA GLU A 69 -3.00 22.93 20.42
C GLU A 69 -3.20 23.03 18.90
N ASN A 70 -2.18 23.48 18.16
CA ASN A 70 -2.23 23.59 16.70
C ASN A 70 -2.36 22.22 16.00
N GLY A 71 -1.74 21.16 16.55
CA GLY A 71 -1.82 19.80 16.01
C GLY A 71 -3.25 19.27 16.03
N VAL A 72 -3.96 19.44 17.14
CA VAL A 72 -5.37 19.03 17.28
C VAL A 72 -6.28 19.81 16.31
N GLU A 73 -6.05 21.11 16.13
CA GLU A 73 -6.81 21.91 15.16
C GLU A 73 -6.54 21.47 13.71
N PHE A 74 -5.28 21.14 13.38
CA PHE A 74 -4.90 20.64 12.07
C PHE A 74 -5.51 19.25 11.77
N GLU A 75 -5.48 18.33 12.72
CA GLU A 75 -6.14 17.02 12.62
C GLU A 75 -7.65 17.17 12.38
N ALA A 76 -8.32 18.02 13.16
CA ALA A 76 -9.75 18.29 12.99
C ALA A 76 -10.08 18.87 11.60
N CYS A 77 -9.23 19.77 11.09
CA CYS A 77 -9.37 20.35 9.75
C CYS A 77 -9.19 19.29 8.64
N LEU A 78 -8.19 18.42 8.77
CA LEU A 78 -7.95 17.31 7.85
C LEU A 78 -9.13 16.34 7.80
N VAL A 79 -9.62 15.92 8.97
CA VAL A 79 -10.80 15.03 9.09
C VAL A 79 -12.01 15.66 8.41
N ALA A 80 -12.30 16.94 8.67
CA ALA A 80 -13.43 17.64 8.03
C ALA A 80 -13.31 17.74 6.50
N GLN A 81 -12.10 17.87 5.96
CA GLN A 81 -11.86 17.85 4.51
C GLN A 81 -12.09 16.45 3.92
N CYS A 82 -11.58 15.41 4.56
CA CYS A 82 -11.80 14.02 4.15
C CYS A 82 -13.29 13.62 4.21
N ASP A 83 -13.99 13.97 5.29
CA ASP A 83 -15.42 13.70 5.47
C ASP A 83 -16.26 14.42 4.39
N SER A 84 -15.89 15.65 4.02
CA SER A 84 -16.54 16.38 2.93
C SER A 84 -16.44 15.66 1.57
N LEU A 85 -15.28 15.04 1.28
CA LEU A 85 -15.08 14.21 0.09
C LEU A 85 -15.89 12.91 0.16
N ILE A 86 -15.89 12.22 1.31
CA ILE A 86 -16.70 11.01 1.55
C ILE A 86 -18.19 11.30 1.37
N GLU A 87 -18.68 12.43 1.89
CA GLU A 87 -20.08 12.84 1.77
C GLU A 87 -20.44 13.19 0.31
N ALA A 88 -19.53 13.84 -0.44
CA ALA A 88 -19.70 14.09 -1.87
C ALA A 88 -19.80 12.78 -2.70
N LEU A 89 -18.90 11.82 -2.45
CA LEU A 89 -18.92 10.49 -3.08
C LEU A 89 -20.19 9.72 -2.72
N THR A 90 -20.63 9.78 -1.45
CA THR A 90 -21.86 9.13 -0.98
C THR A 90 -23.11 9.72 -1.64
N ARG A 91 -23.19 11.05 -1.78
CA ARG A 91 -24.24 11.72 -2.55
C ARG A 91 -24.24 11.31 -4.03
N GLN A 92 -23.07 11.15 -4.64
CA GLN A 92 -22.96 10.72 -6.04
C GLN A 92 -23.39 9.25 -6.23
N LYS A 93 -23.00 8.36 -5.30
CA LYS A 93 -23.46 6.96 -5.25
C LYS A 93 -25.00 6.87 -5.20
N ALA A 94 -25.66 7.67 -4.36
CA ALA A 94 -27.12 7.70 -4.28
C ALA A 94 -27.79 8.14 -5.61
N LYS A 95 -27.22 9.15 -6.30
CA LYS A 95 -27.68 9.59 -7.63
C LYS A 95 -27.52 8.49 -8.69
N LEU A 96 -26.41 7.76 -8.69
CA LEU A 96 -26.15 6.66 -9.62
C LEU A 96 -27.12 5.49 -9.38
N LEU A 97 -27.32 5.07 -8.12
CA LEU A 97 -28.31 4.04 -7.77
C LEU A 97 -29.73 4.43 -8.22
N THR A 98 -30.10 5.72 -8.10
CA THR A 98 -31.39 6.22 -8.57
C THR A 98 -31.56 6.06 -10.10
N LYS A 99 -30.49 6.17 -10.89
CA LYS A 99 -30.53 5.90 -12.34
C LYS A 99 -30.79 4.42 -12.62
N VAL A 100 -30.08 3.52 -11.92
CA VAL A 100 -30.25 2.06 -12.05
C VAL A 100 -31.69 1.65 -11.69
N THR A 101 -32.25 2.19 -10.61
CA THR A 101 -33.65 1.92 -10.21
C THR A 101 -34.64 2.38 -11.26
N LYS A 102 -34.48 3.57 -11.84
CA LYS A 102 -35.36 4.07 -12.91
C LYS A 102 -35.31 3.20 -14.16
N GLU A 103 -34.13 2.76 -14.59
CA GLU A 103 -33.97 1.86 -15.74
C GLU A 103 -34.63 0.50 -15.47
N LYS A 104 -34.45 -0.05 -14.25
CA LYS A 104 -35.11 -1.28 -13.81
C LYS A 104 -36.63 -1.15 -13.85
N GLU A 105 -37.18 -0.06 -13.32
CA GLU A 105 -38.63 0.20 -13.30
C GLU A 105 -39.20 0.36 -14.71
N PHE A 106 -38.49 1.07 -15.60
CA PHE A 106 -38.85 1.22 -17.00
C PHE A 106 -38.91 -0.14 -17.70
N LYS A 107 -37.84 -0.95 -17.64
CA LYS A 107 -37.80 -2.29 -18.25
C LYS A 107 -38.89 -3.21 -17.70
N LEU A 108 -39.07 -3.24 -16.37
CA LEU A 108 -40.13 -4.04 -15.74
C LEU A 108 -41.52 -3.60 -16.19
N LYS A 109 -41.76 -2.29 -16.37
CA LYS A 109 -43.03 -1.79 -16.92
C LYS A 109 -43.25 -2.27 -18.36
N VAL A 110 -42.28 -2.07 -19.24
CA VAL A 110 -42.38 -2.49 -20.65
C VAL A 110 -42.69 -3.99 -20.78
N VAL A 111 -42.01 -4.84 -19.99
CA VAL A 111 -42.25 -6.29 -19.99
C VAL A 111 -43.64 -6.65 -19.45
N ARG A 112 -44.10 -6.03 -18.35
CA ARG A 112 -45.46 -6.26 -17.81
C ARG A 112 -46.55 -5.83 -18.81
N ASP A 113 -46.35 -4.70 -19.47
CA ASP A 113 -47.28 -4.18 -20.48
C ASP A 113 -47.33 -5.13 -21.70
N GLN A 114 -46.19 -5.67 -22.15
CA GLN A 114 -46.15 -6.72 -23.19
C GLN A 114 -46.84 -8.02 -22.75
N ILE A 115 -46.59 -8.52 -21.54
CA ILE A 115 -47.24 -9.73 -21.01
C ILE A 115 -48.76 -9.54 -20.97
N THR A 116 -49.23 -8.40 -20.47
CA THR A 116 -50.66 -8.09 -20.38
C THR A 116 -51.31 -8.07 -21.76
N HIS A 117 -50.68 -7.38 -22.72
CA HIS A 117 -51.16 -7.31 -24.10
C HIS A 117 -51.23 -8.69 -24.77
N CYS A 118 -50.16 -9.49 -24.66
CA CYS A 118 -50.12 -10.84 -25.24
C CYS A 118 -51.17 -11.77 -24.60
N THR A 119 -51.34 -11.69 -23.27
CA THR A 119 -52.33 -12.49 -22.54
C THR A 119 -53.76 -12.15 -22.98
N MET A 120 -54.09 -10.87 -23.13
CA MET A 120 -55.41 -10.43 -23.62
C MET A 120 -55.67 -10.90 -25.05
N LYS A 121 -54.69 -10.74 -25.95
CA LYS A 121 -54.82 -11.14 -27.36
C LYS A 121 -54.91 -12.65 -27.54
N LEU A 122 -54.14 -13.41 -26.76
CA LEU A 122 -54.22 -14.87 -26.73
C LEU A 122 -55.62 -15.31 -26.30
N ARG A 123 -56.16 -14.77 -25.20
CA ARG A 123 -57.52 -15.06 -24.72
C ARG A 123 -58.60 -14.75 -25.77
N GLN A 124 -58.49 -13.63 -26.49
CA GLN A 124 -59.39 -13.29 -27.58
C GLN A 124 -59.29 -14.29 -28.76
N THR A 125 -58.07 -14.66 -29.14
CA THR A 125 -57.83 -15.63 -30.23
C THR A 125 -58.36 -17.02 -29.86
N THR A 126 -58.13 -17.48 -28.63
CA THR A 126 -58.66 -18.75 -28.11
C THR A 126 -60.18 -18.78 -28.13
N GLY A 127 -60.86 -17.78 -27.57
CA GLY A 127 -62.33 -17.75 -27.55
C GLY A 127 -62.95 -17.64 -28.96
N MET A 128 -62.29 -16.94 -29.88
CA MET A 128 -62.70 -16.91 -31.29
C MET A 128 -62.52 -18.29 -31.95
N MET A 129 -61.41 -18.98 -31.68
CA MET A 129 -61.13 -20.33 -32.18
C MET A 129 -62.16 -21.34 -31.66
N GLU A 130 -62.47 -21.32 -30.36
CA GLU A 130 -63.52 -22.15 -29.74
C GLU A 130 -64.88 -21.90 -30.40
N TYR A 131 -65.27 -20.63 -30.62
CA TYR A 131 -66.51 -20.30 -31.32
C TYR A 131 -66.53 -20.79 -32.78
N CYS A 132 -65.40 -20.70 -33.50
CA CYS A 132 -65.29 -21.26 -34.85
C CYS A 132 -65.45 -22.78 -34.86
N LEU A 133 -64.84 -23.48 -33.90
CA LEU A 133 -64.95 -24.93 -33.74
C LEU A 133 -66.38 -25.37 -33.40
N GLU A 134 -67.17 -24.55 -32.70
CA GLU A 134 -68.59 -24.82 -32.45
C GLU A 134 -69.44 -24.60 -33.70
N VAL A 135 -69.23 -23.48 -34.41
CA VAL A 135 -69.93 -23.17 -35.67
C VAL A 135 -69.67 -24.22 -36.75
N LEU A 136 -68.48 -24.82 -36.78
CA LEU A 136 -68.14 -25.92 -37.71
C LEU A 136 -68.90 -27.23 -37.45
N LYS A 137 -69.68 -27.34 -36.36
CA LYS A 137 -70.56 -28.49 -36.08
C LYS A 137 -71.99 -28.30 -36.61
N GLU A 138 -72.31 -27.15 -37.20
CA GLU A 138 -73.64 -26.88 -37.76
C GLU A 138 -73.95 -27.86 -38.90
N ASN A 139 -75.16 -28.44 -38.89
CA ASN A 139 -75.58 -29.46 -39.84
C ASN A 139 -76.54 -28.90 -40.91
N ASP A 140 -77.16 -27.74 -40.71
CA ASP A 140 -77.90 -27.05 -41.78
C ASP A 140 -76.96 -26.21 -42.68
N PRO A 141 -76.86 -26.53 -43.98
CA PRO A 141 -76.05 -25.73 -44.91
C PRO A 141 -76.49 -24.27 -45.01
N SER A 142 -77.78 -23.98 -44.82
CA SER A 142 -78.31 -22.61 -44.96
C SER A 142 -77.90 -21.74 -43.78
N GLY A 143 -78.08 -22.23 -42.55
CA GLY A 143 -77.65 -21.58 -41.32
C GLY A 143 -76.14 -21.35 -41.27
N PHE A 144 -75.33 -22.34 -41.67
CA PHE A 144 -73.87 -22.19 -41.74
C PHE A 144 -73.45 -21.07 -42.71
N LEU A 145 -74.03 -21.03 -43.92
CA LEU A 145 -73.70 -20.01 -44.92
C LEU A 145 -74.11 -18.58 -44.51
N GLN A 146 -75.14 -18.41 -43.66
CA GLN A 146 -75.53 -17.09 -43.16
C GLN A 146 -74.47 -16.44 -42.24
N ILE A 147 -73.63 -17.23 -41.56
CA ILE A 147 -72.68 -16.72 -40.55
C ILE A 147 -71.20 -16.88 -40.95
N SER A 148 -70.87 -17.84 -41.80
CA SER A 148 -69.48 -18.22 -42.12
C SER A 148 -68.67 -17.08 -42.74
N ASP A 149 -69.24 -16.35 -43.70
CA ASP A 149 -68.52 -15.30 -44.44
C ASP A 149 -68.08 -14.13 -43.53
N ALA A 150 -68.91 -13.77 -42.55
CA ALA A 150 -68.61 -12.77 -41.52
C ALA A 150 -67.66 -13.29 -40.43
N LEU A 151 -67.58 -14.61 -40.26
CA LEU A 151 -66.64 -15.25 -39.33
C LEU A 151 -65.24 -15.38 -39.95
N ILE A 152 -65.15 -15.81 -41.21
CA ILE A 152 -63.91 -15.89 -41.99
C ILE A 152 -63.20 -14.53 -41.99
N LYS A 153 -63.91 -13.45 -42.33
CA LYS A 153 -63.37 -12.08 -42.30
C LYS A 153 -62.81 -11.68 -40.93
N ARG A 154 -63.44 -12.10 -39.82
CA ARG A 154 -62.93 -11.85 -38.45
C ARG A 154 -61.69 -12.69 -38.13
N VAL A 155 -61.67 -13.95 -38.54
CA VAL A 155 -60.52 -14.85 -38.35
C VAL A 155 -59.30 -14.34 -39.10
N THR A 156 -59.43 -14.01 -40.40
CA THR A 156 -58.34 -13.43 -41.19
C THR A 156 -57.84 -12.12 -40.57
N SER A 157 -58.75 -11.21 -40.20
CA SER A 157 -58.39 -9.93 -39.55
C SER A 157 -57.66 -10.11 -38.21
N SER A 158 -57.93 -11.18 -37.46
CA SER A 158 -57.23 -11.50 -36.22
C SER A 158 -55.88 -12.17 -36.48
N GLN A 159 -55.79 -13.03 -37.51
CA GLN A 159 -54.56 -13.65 -37.98
C GLN A 159 -53.55 -12.60 -38.46
N ASP A 160 -54.01 -11.62 -39.23
CA ASP A 160 -53.19 -10.50 -39.74
C ASP A 160 -52.59 -9.63 -38.62
N GLN A 161 -53.18 -9.64 -37.41
CA GLN A 161 -52.58 -8.95 -36.27
C GLN A 161 -51.36 -9.70 -35.69
N TRP A 162 -51.14 -10.98 -36.00
CA TRP A 162 -50.01 -11.79 -35.53
C TRP A 162 -48.79 -11.72 -36.49
N VAL A 163 -48.43 -10.50 -36.91
CA VAL A 163 -47.31 -10.25 -37.83
C VAL A 163 -45.96 -10.66 -37.21
N LYS A 164 -45.03 -11.09 -38.07
CA LYS A 164 -43.62 -11.34 -37.73
C LYS A 164 -43.01 -10.13 -36.98
N GLY A 165 -42.34 -10.38 -35.85
CA GLY A 165 -41.82 -9.35 -34.94
C GLY A 165 -42.74 -8.95 -33.78
N ALA A 166 -44.05 -9.26 -33.83
CA ALA A 166 -44.99 -8.93 -32.74
C ALA A 166 -44.74 -9.70 -31.42
N LEU A 167 -43.93 -10.76 -31.48
CA LEU A 167 -43.57 -11.63 -30.35
C LEU A 167 -42.14 -11.39 -29.82
N GLU A 168 -41.44 -10.35 -30.29
CA GLU A 168 -40.08 -10.04 -29.84
C GLU A 168 -40.07 -9.22 -28.54
N PRO A 169 -39.15 -9.49 -27.59
CA PRO A 169 -38.99 -8.67 -26.39
C PRO A 169 -38.57 -7.24 -26.77
N LYS A 170 -39.29 -6.22 -26.27
CA LYS A 170 -38.95 -4.80 -26.54
C LYS A 170 -37.74 -4.31 -25.74
N VAL A 171 -37.34 -5.03 -24.70
CA VAL A 171 -36.17 -4.74 -23.85
C VAL A 171 -35.48 -6.04 -23.45
N GLY A 172 -34.14 -6.03 -23.44
CA GLY A 172 -33.32 -7.11 -22.89
C GLY A 172 -33.14 -7.00 -21.37
N PRO A 173 -32.70 -8.09 -20.70
CA PRO A 173 -32.51 -8.14 -19.24
C PRO A 173 -31.30 -7.32 -18.75
N ASP A 174 -30.28 -7.17 -19.59
CA ASP A 174 -29.00 -6.55 -19.23
C ASP A 174 -29.10 -5.02 -19.08
N PHE A 175 -28.29 -4.43 -18.21
CA PHE A 175 -28.26 -2.97 -18.01
C PHE A 175 -27.15 -2.34 -18.84
N ASP A 176 -27.52 -1.51 -19.81
CA ASP A 176 -26.57 -0.73 -20.63
C ASP A 176 -26.15 0.56 -19.89
N LEU A 177 -25.47 0.36 -18.75
CA LEU A 177 -25.01 1.42 -17.86
C LEU A 177 -23.56 1.14 -17.43
N THR A 178 -22.61 1.87 -18.01
CA THR A 178 -21.19 1.79 -17.67
C THR A 178 -20.79 2.90 -16.70
N LEU A 179 -19.95 2.56 -15.72
CA LEU A 179 -19.34 3.51 -14.79
C LEU A 179 -17.82 3.34 -14.83
N THR A 180 -17.11 4.41 -15.17
CA THR A 180 -15.64 4.48 -15.10
C THR A 180 -15.22 5.17 -13.81
N THR A 181 -14.28 4.57 -13.07
CA THR A 181 -13.81 5.07 -11.77
C THR A 181 -12.34 5.47 -11.75
N ASP A 182 -11.59 5.09 -12.78
CA ASP A 182 -10.12 5.01 -12.71
C ASP A 182 -9.47 6.39 -12.57
N SER A 183 -9.96 7.40 -13.31
CA SER A 183 -9.48 8.78 -13.19
C SER A 183 -9.72 9.38 -11.80
N LEU A 184 -10.87 9.08 -11.20
CA LEU A 184 -11.21 9.54 -9.85
C LEU A 184 -10.38 8.80 -8.79
N MET A 185 -10.11 7.51 -8.99
CA MET A 185 -9.21 6.76 -8.12
C MET A 185 -7.79 7.33 -8.18
N GLN A 186 -7.27 7.62 -9.38
CA GLN A 186 -5.98 8.29 -9.55
C GLN A 186 -5.93 9.66 -8.85
N THR A 187 -7.02 10.46 -8.87
CA THR A 187 -7.08 11.72 -8.12
C THR A 187 -7.10 11.51 -6.59
N ILE A 188 -7.79 10.49 -6.09
CA ILE A 188 -7.81 10.15 -4.65
C ILE A 188 -6.42 9.68 -4.19
N LEU A 189 -5.71 8.92 -5.02
CA LEU A 189 -4.34 8.45 -4.75
C LEU A 189 -3.28 9.57 -4.83
N GLN A 190 -3.65 10.75 -5.33
CA GLN A 190 -2.81 11.96 -5.37
C GLN A 190 -3.11 12.95 -4.23
N LEU A 191 -3.94 12.57 -3.24
CA LEU A 191 -4.17 13.38 -2.04
C LEU A 191 -2.94 13.32 -1.13
N ASP A 192 -2.18 14.42 -1.08
CA ASP A 192 -0.97 14.56 -0.28
C ASP A 192 -0.82 15.98 0.30
N PHE A 193 -0.05 16.13 1.37
CA PHE A 193 0.20 17.39 2.06
C PHE A 193 1.18 18.27 1.28
N HIS A 194 0.68 19.38 0.73
CA HIS A 194 1.50 20.37 0.06
C HIS A 194 2.01 21.40 1.09
N GLN A 195 3.32 21.48 1.30
CA GLN A 195 3.90 22.29 2.39
C GLN A 195 3.64 23.80 2.26
N GLY A 196 2.83 24.33 3.18
CA GLY A 196 3.10 25.63 3.79
C GLY A 196 4.32 25.52 4.71
N LYS A 197 5.16 26.57 4.77
CA LYS A 197 6.51 26.51 5.37
C LYS A 197 6.56 26.07 6.84
N ASP A 198 7.45 25.10 7.09
CA ASP A 198 8.26 24.83 8.29
C ASP A 198 7.62 24.94 9.70
N VAL A 199 7.65 23.82 10.45
CA VAL A 199 8.57 23.57 11.59
C VAL A 199 8.58 22.05 11.90
N GLN A 200 9.73 21.51 12.34
CA GLN A 200 9.93 20.08 12.61
C GLN A 200 9.82 19.74 14.11
N GLU A 201 9.21 18.59 14.44
CA GLU A 201 9.28 17.95 15.76
C GLU A 201 10.05 16.61 15.72
N LYS A 202 10.52 16.15 16.90
CA LYS A 202 11.01 14.78 17.15
C LYS A 202 10.74 14.31 18.60
N PRO A 203 10.76 12.99 18.88
CA PRO A 203 9.69 12.37 19.69
C PRO A 203 10.16 11.66 20.98
N PHE A 204 9.22 11.13 21.77
CA PHE A 204 9.52 10.18 22.86
C PHE A 204 8.36 9.20 23.17
N MET A 205 8.68 7.95 23.55
CA MET A 205 7.74 6.91 23.99
C MET A 205 7.85 6.65 25.50
N LYS A 206 6.76 6.20 26.18
CA LYS A 206 6.78 5.10 27.18
C LYS A 206 5.43 4.70 27.84
N GLU A 207 5.12 3.40 27.78
CA GLU A 207 4.80 2.45 28.88
C GLU A 207 3.74 2.69 30.01
N MET A 208 2.72 1.79 30.05
CA MET A 208 2.42 0.79 31.13
C MET A 208 1.08 0.84 31.94
N GLN A 209 0.66 -0.37 32.41
CA GLN A 209 -0.33 -0.75 33.45
C GLN A 209 -1.78 -1.07 32.97
N ALA A 210 -2.56 -2.06 33.49
CA ALA A 210 -2.42 -2.97 34.66
C ALA A 210 -3.22 -4.30 34.54
N ALA A 211 -2.90 -5.30 35.40
CA ALA A 211 -3.71 -6.44 35.95
C ALA A 211 -4.46 -7.45 34.99
N GLY A 212 -4.74 -8.72 35.35
CA GLY A 212 -4.33 -9.54 36.51
C GLY A 212 -5.41 -10.56 37.00
N SER A 213 -5.28 -11.86 36.66
CA SER A 213 -5.99 -13.07 37.22
C SER A 213 -7.54 -13.14 37.18
N GLY A 214 -8.21 -14.30 37.08
CA GLY A 214 -7.79 -15.71 36.93
C GLY A 214 -8.99 -16.69 36.95
N GLU A 215 -8.72 -18.00 36.75
CA GLU A 215 -9.57 -19.21 37.07
C GLU A 215 -10.94 -19.37 36.34
N ALA A 216 -11.31 -20.41 35.57
CA ALA A 216 -11.12 -21.89 35.54
C ALA A 216 -12.24 -22.69 36.28
N GLU A 217 -13.00 -23.56 35.57
CA GLU A 217 -13.65 -24.78 36.13
C GLU A 217 -14.30 -25.74 35.08
N MET A 218 -14.87 -26.87 35.54
CA MET A 218 -15.03 -28.21 34.90
C MET A 218 -16.36 -28.93 35.34
N GLU A 219 -16.87 -30.09 34.84
CA GLU A 219 -16.49 -31.10 33.81
C GLU A 219 -17.72 -31.98 33.40
N ALA A 220 -17.67 -32.65 32.22
CA ALA A 220 -18.30 -33.94 31.83
C ALA A 220 -19.86 -34.14 31.94
N ASP A 221 -20.56 -35.16 31.38
CA ASP A 221 -20.22 -36.36 30.58
C ASP A 221 -21.42 -36.94 29.73
N SER A 222 -21.16 -37.52 28.54
CA SER A 222 -21.76 -38.71 27.85
C SER A 222 -23.30 -38.99 27.64
N PRO A 223 -23.72 -39.95 26.75
CA PRO A 223 -23.16 -40.38 25.42
C PRO A 223 -24.18 -40.83 24.30
N GLY A 224 -23.69 -41.01 23.05
CA GLY A 224 -24.20 -41.94 21.99
C GLY A 224 -24.98 -41.35 20.78
N VAL A 225 -24.91 -41.83 19.52
CA VAL A 225 -24.25 -42.99 18.85
C VAL A 225 -24.04 -42.73 17.31
N GLU A 226 -22.92 -43.24 16.74
CA GLU A 226 -22.56 -43.53 15.31
C GLU A 226 -22.72 -42.53 14.14
N SER A 227 -21.58 -42.17 13.51
CA SER A 227 -21.37 -42.31 12.06
C SER A 227 -19.85 -42.51 11.72
N GLY A 228 -19.49 -42.85 10.49
CA GLY A 228 -18.14 -43.34 10.10
C GLY A 228 -17.01 -42.29 10.10
N PRO A 229 -15.76 -42.65 9.73
CA PRO A 229 -14.62 -41.74 9.80
C PRO A 229 -14.72 -40.64 8.72
N LEU A 230 -15.34 -39.53 9.09
CA LEU A 230 -15.55 -38.36 8.24
C LEU A 230 -14.26 -37.53 8.10
N VAL A 231 -13.72 -37.45 6.88
CA VAL A 231 -12.76 -36.41 6.53
C VAL A 231 -13.38 -35.01 6.72
N PRO A 232 -12.60 -33.96 7.01
CA PRO A 232 -13.15 -32.66 7.32
C PRO A 232 -14.04 -32.07 6.20
N PRO A 233 -15.09 -31.30 6.52
CA PRO A 233 -15.89 -30.58 5.53
C PRO A 233 -15.09 -29.46 4.84
N ALA A 234 -15.51 -29.05 3.64
CA ALA A 234 -14.91 -27.94 2.91
C ALA A 234 -14.96 -26.63 3.74
N PRO A 235 -13.84 -25.91 3.92
CA PRO A 235 -13.86 -24.59 4.54
C PRO A 235 -14.59 -23.56 3.67
N LEU A 236 -15.20 -22.58 4.31
CA LEU A 236 -15.81 -21.41 3.67
C LEU A 236 -14.87 -20.21 3.78
N LEU A 237 -14.43 -19.68 2.64
CA LEU A 237 -13.69 -18.43 2.58
C LEU A 237 -14.58 -17.25 3.05
N GLN A 238 -14.07 -16.47 3.98
CA GLN A 238 -14.68 -15.24 4.50
C GLN A 238 -14.30 -14.08 3.59
N LEU A 239 -15.01 -13.93 2.47
CA LEU A 239 -14.72 -12.90 1.45
C LEU A 239 -14.69 -11.49 2.04
N GLU A 240 -15.49 -11.23 3.07
CA GLU A 240 -15.56 -9.97 3.82
C GLU A 240 -14.31 -9.66 4.65
N LYS A 241 -13.45 -10.66 4.91
CA LYS A 241 -12.15 -10.54 5.59
C LYS A 241 -10.96 -10.75 4.64
N CYS A 242 -11.21 -11.21 3.41
CA CYS A 242 -10.17 -11.35 2.41
C CYS A 242 -9.87 -9.98 1.80
N CYS A 243 -8.60 -9.66 1.60
CA CYS A 243 -8.20 -8.41 0.96
C CYS A 243 -6.89 -8.58 0.18
N THR A 244 -6.71 -7.78 -0.85
CA THR A 244 -5.42 -7.61 -1.52
C THR A 244 -4.86 -6.22 -1.18
N ARG A 245 -3.56 -6.14 -0.95
CA ARG A 245 -2.84 -4.90 -0.69
C ARG A 245 -1.51 -4.98 -1.42
N ASN A 246 -1.27 -4.09 -2.37
CA ASN A 246 -0.01 -4.06 -3.12
C ASN A 246 0.23 -5.41 -3.84
N ASN A 247 1.32 -6.10 -3.50
CA ASN A 247 1.68 -7.45 -3.94
C ASN A 247 1.36 -8.55 -2.91
N SER A 248 0.44 -8.34 -1.98
CA SER A 248 0.01 -9.38 -1.03
C SER A 248 -1.50 -9.58 -1.00
N ALA A 249 -1.89 -10.77 -0.56
CA ALA A 249 -3.28 -11.17 -0.38
C ALA A 249 -3.47 -11.85 0.97
N THR A 250 -4.37 -11.30 1.79
CA THR A 250 -4.84 -11.94 3.02
C THR A 250 -6.09 -12.72 2.70
N LEU A 251 -6.09 -14.01 3.03
CA LEU A 251 -7.26 -14.88 2.97
C LEU A 251 -7.66 -15.34 4.36
N ALA A 252 -8.95 -15.41 4.61
CA ALA A 252 -9.53 -15.94 5.84
C ALA A 252 -10.60 -16.97 5.51
N TRP A 253 -10.72 -18.01 6.32
CA TRP A 253 -11.74 -19.05 6.17
C TRP A 253 -12.33 -19.46 7.53
N ARG A 254 -13.40 -20.23 7.49
CA ARG A 254 -14.03 -20.86 8.66
C ARG A 254 -14.71 -22.16 8.26
N VAL A 255 -15.10 -22.97 9.23
CA VAL A 255 -15.96 -24.14 9.01
C VAL A 255 -17.40 -23.81 9.43
N ALA A 256 -18.37 -24.35 8.70
CA ALA A 256 -19.78 -23.94 8.79
C ALA A 256 -20.54 -24.51 10.01
N ALA A 257 -20.00 -25.56 10.63
CA ALA A 257 -20.56 -26.28 11.76
C ALA A 257 -19.39 -26.78 12.65
N PRO A 258 -19.62 -27.09 13.94
CA PRO A 258 -18.68 -27.91 14.69
C PRO A 258 -18.53 -29.24 13.95
N ALA A 259 -17.33 -29.54 13.48
CA ALA A 259 -17.07 -30.76 12.73
C ALA A 259 -17.16 -31.96 13.68
N GLU A 260 -17.87 -33.01 13.28
CA GLU A 260 -17.94 -34.29 14.03
C GLU A 260 -16.56 -34.97 14.13
N SER A 261 -15.60 -34.56 13.30
CA SER A 261 -14.19 -34.94 13.38
C SER A 261 -13.29 -33.72 13.66
N PRO A 262 -12.27 -33.84 14.53
CA PRO A 262 -11.33 -32.75 14.79
C PRO A 262 -10.53 -32.44 13.52
N ILE A 263 -10.22 -31.15 13.33
CA ILE A 263 -9.42 -30.64 12.21
C ILE A 263 -8.00 -30.38 12.72
N GLU A 264 -7.00 -30.95 12.06
CA GLU A 264 -5.59 -30.78 12.43
C GLU A 264 -4.91 -29.64 11.68
N GLY A 265 -5.45 -29.25 10.54
CA GLY A 265 -5.02 -28.08 9.80
C GLY A 265 -5.73 -27.89 8.48
N TYR A 266 -5.23 -26.91 7.75
CA TYR A 266 -5.69 -26.44 6.46
C TYR A 266 -4.53 -26.36 5.49
N ILE A 267 -4.82 -26.51 4.20
CA ILE A 267 -3.90 -26.32 3.10
C ILE A 267 -4.52 -25.29 2.16
N LEU A 268 -3.85 -24.15 2.00
CA LEU A 268 -4.23 -23.08 1.08
C LEU A 268 -3.40 -23.19 -0.20
N GLU A 269 -4.07 -23.07 -1.34
CA GLU A 269 -3.45 -23.12 -2.66
C GLU A 269 -3.77 -21.88 -3.50
N LEU A 270 -2.78 -21.44 -4.29
CA LEU A 270 -2.89 -20.39 -5.31
C LEU A 270 -2.40 -20.93 -6.66
N ASP A 271 -3.03 -20.51 -7.76
CA ASP A 271 -2.50 -20.74 -9.12
C ASP A 271 -1.46 -19.67 -9.54
N ASP A 272 -1.09 -19.64 -10.82
CA ASP A 272 -0.18 -18.64 -11.39
C ASP A 272 -0.90 -17.44 -12.05
N GLY A 273 -2.20 -17.31 -11.80
CA GLY A 273 -3.04 -16.25 -12.35
C GLY A 273 -3.45 -16.38 -13.82
N ASN A 274 -2.88 -17.35 -14.54
CA ASN A 274 -3.13 -17.58 -15.96
C ASN A 274 -3.78 -18.97 -16.20
N GLY A 275 -4.41 -19.55 -15.18
CA GLY A 275 -5.01 -20.88 -15.25
C GLY A 275 -4.01 -22.03 -15.20
N GLY A 276 -2.79 -21.78 -14.71
CA GLY A 276 -1.77 -22.80 -14.47
C GLY A 276 -2.08 -23.70 -13.27
N GLN A 277 -1.06 -24.45 -12.83
CA GLN A 277 -1.21 -25.37 -11.70
C GLN A 277 -1.26 -24.62 -10.36
N TYR A 278 -2.27 -24.95 -9.56
CA TYR A 278 -2.33 -24.62 -8.13
C TYR A 278 -1.12 -25.16 -7.38
N ARG A 279 -0.60 -24.38 -6.42
CA ARG A 279 0.46 -24.78 -5.50
C ARG A 279 0.11 -24.41 -4.09
N GLU A 280 0.55 -25.25 -3.15
CA GLU A 280 0.40 -25.02 -1.73
C GLU A 280 1.27 -23.81 -1.33
N VAL A 281 0.66 -22.85 -0.63
CA VAL A 281 1.32 -21.62 -0.14
C VAL A 281 1.26 -21.50 1.38
N TYR A 282 0.41 -22.30 2.03
CA TYR A 282 0.31 -22.39 3.46
C TYR A 282 -0.24 -23.77 3.87
N VAL A 283 0.35 -24.35 4.91
CA VAL A 283 -0.09 -25.59 5.56
C VAL A 283 -0.02 -25.37 7.07
N GLY A 284 -1.15 -25.43 7.79
CA GLY A 284 -1.16 -25.19 9.23
C GLY A 284 -2.55 -25.04 9.85
N LYS A 285 -2.60 -24.72 11.15
CA LYS A 285 -3.84 -24.68 11.95
C LYS A 285 -4.63 -23.37 11.85
N GLU A 286 -3.97 -22.28 11.50
CA GLU A 286 -4.61 -20.97 11.41
C GLU A 286 -5.66 -20.92 10.31
N THR A 287 -6.68 -20.10 10.54
CA THR A 287 -7.78 -19.86 9.60
C THR A 287 -7.64 -18.52 8.86
N VAL A 288 -6.49 -17.86 9.00
CA VAL A 288 -6.12 -16.64 8.29
C VAL A 288 -4.66 -16.78 7.82
N CYS A 289 -4.39 -16.43 6.57
CA CYS A 289 -3.05 -16.44 5.99
C CYS A 289 -2.86 -15.22 5.07
N THR A 290 -1.75 -14.50 5.27
CA THR A 290 -1.26 -13.49 4.32
C THR A 290 -0.22 -14.13 3.41
N VAL A 291 -0.42 -14.02 2.10
CA VAL A 291 0.54 -14.43 1.08
C VAL A 291 1.16 -13.16 0.49
N ASP A 292 2.38 -12.86 0.89
CA ASP A 292 3.18 -11.73 0.40
C ASP A 292 3.99 -12.10 -0.86
N GLY A 293 4.42 -11.10 -1.64
CA GLY A 293 5.34 -11.30 -2.76
C GLY A 293 4.73 -11.80 -4.08
N LEU A 294 3.42 -11.68 -4.27
CA LEU A 294 2.73 -11.95 -5.54
C LEU A 294 3.20 -10.99 -6.65
N HIS A 295 2.90 -11.28 -7.92
CA HIS A 295 3.11 -10.29 -8.98
C HIS A 295 2.05 -9.19 -8.92
N PHE A 296 2.45 -7.97 -9.27
CA PHE A 296 1.56 -6.84 -9.52
C PHE A 296 0.69 -7.06 -10.76
N ASN A 297 -0.42 -6.34 -10.85
CA ASN A 297 -1.40 -6.40 -11.95
C ASN A 297 -1.76 -7.86 -12.36
N SER A 298 -1.95 -8.72 -11.36
CA SER A 298 -2.15 -10.15 -11.56
C SER A 298 -3.38 -10.61 -10.80
N SER A 299 -4.26 -11.32 -11.50
CA SER A 299 -5.33 -12.09 -10.87
C SER A 299 -4.77 -13.40 -10.35
N TYR A 300 -5.30 -13.96 -9.26
CA TYR A 300 -4.94 -15.29 -8.74
C TYR A 300 -6.19 -16.04 -8.31
N ASN A 301 -6.26 -17.33 -8.60
CA ASN A 301 -7.29 -18.21 -8.09
C ASN A 301 -6.82 -18.87 -6.79
N ALA A 302 -7.56 -18.67 -5.70
CA ALA A 302 -7.25 -19.23 -4.39
C ALA A 302 -8.32 -20.23 -3.93
N ARG A 303 -7.89 -21.32 -3.30
CA ARG A 303 -8.78 -22.35 -2.70
C ARG A 303 -8.13 -22.98 -1.46
N VAL A 304 -8.95 -23.42 -0.51
CA VAL A 304 -8.47 -24.02 0.75
C VAL A 304 -9.17 -25.35 1.04
N LYS A 305 -8.44 -26.34 1.55
CA LYS A 305 -8.95 -27.65 2.01
C LYS A 305 -8.55 -27.88 3.47
N ALA A 306 -9.32 -28.66 4.22
CA ALA A 306 -9.02 -29.05 5.60
C ALA A 306 -8.54 -30.51 5.67
N TYR A 307 -7.75 -30.87 6.68
CA TYR A 307 -7.26 -32.24 6.89
C TYR A 307 -7.24 -32.66 8.36
N ASN A 308 -7.24 -33.98 8.58
CA ASN A 308 -7.02 -34.64 9.87
C ASN A 308 -6.38 -36.02 9.67
N ASN A 309 -6.17 -36.77 10.75
CA ASN A 309 -5.61 -38.13 10.76
C ASN A 309 -6.35 -39.14 9.85
N THR A 310 -7.61 -38.88 9.49
CA THR A 310 -8.38 -39.74 8.56
C THR A 310 -8.03 -39.41 7.09
N GLY A 311 -7.75 -38.15 6.78
CA GLY A 311 -7.39 -37.71 5.44
C GLY A 311 -7.71 -36.25 5.15
N VAL A 312 -7.74 -35.92 3.87
CA VAL A 312 -7.94 -34.56 3.35
C VAL A 312 -9.36 -34.41 2.82
N GLY A 313 -10.04 -33.35 3.27
CA GLY A 313 -11.38 -32.99 2.84
C GLY A 313 -11.44 -32.27 1.48
N PRO A 314 -12.65 -32.01 0.97
CA PRO A 314 -12.85 -31.26 -0.27
C PRO A 314 -12.40 -29.79 -0.16
N TYR A 315 -12.08 -29.19 -1.31
CA TYR A 315 -11.75 -27.77 -1.41
C TYR A 315 -12.98 -26.87 -1.18
N SER A 316 -12.71 -25.67 -0.69
CA SER A 316 -13.60 -24.51 -0.76
C SER A 316 -14.00 -24.17 -2.21
N LYS A 317 -14.99 -23.30 -2.37
CA LYS A 317 -15.13 -22.54 -3.63
C LYS A 317 -13.84 -21.75 -3.88
N THR A 318 -13.46 -21.61 -5.14
CA THR A 318 -12.36 -20.74 -5.56
C THR A 318 -12.76 -19.27 -5.42
N VAL A 319 -11.85 -18.43 -4.94
CA VAL A 319 -11.95 -16.96 -5.01
C VAL A 319 -10.92 -16.41 -5.99
N VAL A 320 -11.27 -15.36 -6.74
CA VAL A 320 -10.33 -14.59 -7.55
C VAL A 320 -9.84 -13.40 -6.74
N LEU A 321 -8.54 -13.27 -6.59
CA LEU A 321 -7.84 -12.16 -5.97
C LEU A 321 -7.20 -11.32 -7.08
N LYS A 322 -7.21 -9.99 -7.01
CA LYS A 322 -6.45 -9.14 -7.93
C LYS A 322 -5.46 -8.28 -7.14
N THR A 323 -4.17 -8.39 -7.45
CA THR A 323 -3.13 -7.52 -6.87
C THR A 323 -3.18 -6.12 -7.47
N SER A 324 -2.52 -5.15 -6.83
CA SER A 324 -2.51 -3.76 -7.30
C SER A 324 -1.84 -3.65 -8.68
N ASP A 325 -2.39 -2.80 -9.56
CA ASP A 325 -1.89 -2.61 -10.94
C ASP A 325 -0.53 -1.91 -11.00
N VAL A 326 -0.18 -1.23 -9.91
CA VAL A 326 1.03 -0.43 -9.69
C VAL A 326 1.65 -0.80 -8.34
N ALA A 327 2.97 -0.57 -8.21
CA ALA A 327 3.70 -0.89 -7.00
C ALA A 327 3.79 0.31 -6.05
N TRP A 328 3.30 0.12 -4.83
CA TRP A 328 3.43 1.04 -3.70
C TRP A 328 4.55 0.57 -2.79
N PHE A 329 5.44 1.47 -2.42
CA PHE A 329 6.52 1.20 -1.47
C PHE A 329 7.01 2.50 -0.81
N ALA A 330 7.82 2.33 0.23
CA ALA A 330 8.50 3.41 0.93
C ALA A 330 9.98 3.03 1.08
N PHE A 331 10.81 3.91 1.65
CA PHE A 331 12.15 3.55 2.07
C PHE A 331 12.12 2.58 3.27
N ASP A 332 12.97 1.55 3.22
CA ASP A 332 13.08 0.53 4.26
C ASP A 332 13.84 1.06 5.48
N SER A 333 13.09 1.45 6.51
CA SER A 333 13.65 1.90 7.79
C SER A 333 14.39 0.81 8.56
N THR A 334 14.15 -0.47 8.28
CA THR A 334 14.71 -1.59 9.07
C THR A 334 16.17 -1.88 8.75
N SER A 335 16.58 -1.71 7.49
CA SER A 335 17.94 -2.02 7.04
C SER A 335 18.76 -0.77 6.64
N THR A 336 18.22 0.43 6.86
CA THR A 336 18.83 1.72 6.51
C THR A 336 20.00 2.11 7.42
N HIS A 337 20.99 2.84 6.90
CA HIS A 337 22.17 3.28 7.67
C HIS A 337 21.82 4.40 8.66
N ARG A 338 22.50 4.43 9.83
CA ARG A 338 22.23 5.36 10.95
C ARG A 338 22.26 6.86 10.59
N ASP A 339 23.01 7.23 9.55
CA ASP A 339 23.16 8.61 9.11
C ASP A 339 21.95 9.10 8.31
N ILE A 340 21.14 8.19 7.77
CA ILE A 340 19.94 8.51 7.01
C ILE A 340 18.82 8.88 7.99
N VAL A 341 18.09 9.93 7.64
CA VAL A 341 16.88 10.35 8.34
C VAL A 341 15.72 10.21 7.37
N LEU A 342 14.81 9.29 7.71
CA LEU A 342 13.55 9.10 7.01
C LEU A 342 12.46 9.94 7.69
N SER A 343 11.56 10.51 6.88
CA SER A 343 10.37 11.24 7.30
C SER A 343 9.22 11.02 6.30
N ASN A 344 8.06 11.63 6.53
CA ASN A 344 6.86 11.48 5.69
C ASN A 344 6.50 10.00 5.45
N GLU A 345 6.22 9.25 6.53
CA GLU A 345 5.96 7.79 6.48
C GLU A 345 7.05 6.95 5.76
N ASN A 346 8.30 7.40 5.84
CA ASN A 346 9.45 6.86 5.12
C ASN A 346 9.42 7.09 3.59
N GLN A 347 8.64 8.02 3.07
CA GLN A 347 8.70 8.45 1.67
C GLN A 347 9.79 9.51 1.42
N THR A 348 10.19 10.28 2.43
CA THR A 348 11.25 11.28 2.30
C THR A 348 12.54 10.77 2.95
N ALA A 349 13.66 10.85 2.23
CA ALA A 349 14.99 10.51 2.73
C ALA A 349 15.94 11.72 2.69
N SER A 350 16.68 11.89 3.78
CA SER A 350 17.79 12.84 3.91
C SER A 350 18.96 12.16 4.63
N CYS A 351 20.14 12.78 4.66
CA CYS A 351 21.33 12.23 5.30
C CYS A 351 21.99 13.26 6.23
N ASN A 352 22.71 12.80 7.25
CA ASN A 352 23.54 13.64 8.12
C ASN A 352 25.05 13.59 7.76
N SER A 353 25.48 12.57 6.99
CA SER A 353 26.87 12.40 6.57
C SER A 353 27.22 13.23 5.34
N TYR A 354 28.50 13.59 5.20
CA TYR A 354 29.06 14.12 3.94
C TYR A 354 29.31 13.01 2.91
N ASP A 355 29.49 11.77 3.36
CA ASP A 355 29.58 10.62 2.47
C ASP A 355 28.19 10.19 2.00
N ASP A 356 28.12 9.57 0.82
CA ASP A 356 26.89 8.96 0.34
C ASP A 356 26.52 7.70 1.15
N ARG A 357 25.21 7.52 1.32
CA ARG A 357 24.62 6.35 1.99
C ARG A 357 23.50 5.79 1.12
N VAL A 358 23.47 4.48 0.92
CA VAL A 358 22.38 3.82 0.18
C VAL A 358 21.14 3.66 1.07
N VAL A 359 19.98 4.00 0.52
CA VAL A 359 18.65 3.71 1.05
C VAL A 359 17.94 2.77 0.08
N LEU A 360 17.32 1.72 0.60
CA LEU A 360 16.58 0.72 -0.20
C LEU A 360 15.07 0.95 -0.07
N GLY A 361 14.30 0.54 -1.08
CA GLY A 361 12.84 0.47 -1.02
C GLY A 361 12.34 -0.82 -0.39
N THR A 362 11.12 -0.80 0.15
CA THR A 362 10.47 -1.96 0.80
C THR A 362 9.90 -3.00 -0.19
N ALA A 363 9.74 -2.66 -1.47
CA ALA A 363 9.27 -3.60 -2.49
C ALA A 363 10.43 -4.29 -3.24
N ALA A 364 10.26 -5.58 -3.51
CA ALA A 364 11.17 -6.39 -4.31
C ALA A 364 10.49 -6.84 -5.61
N PHE A 365 11.21 -6.70 -6.72
CA PHE A 365 10.76 -6.97 -8.08
C PHE A 365 11.59 -8.12 -8.68
N SER A 366 10.96 -9.15 -9.24
CA SER A 366 11.70 -10.32 -9.77
C SER A 366 11.06 -10.95 -11.01
N LYS A 367 11.91 -11.62 -11.80
CA LYS A 367 11.50 -12.40 -12.99
C LYS A 367 10.96 -13.82 -12.64
N ALA A 368 10.44 -14.02 -11.42
CA ALA A 368 9.67 -15.20 -10.99
C ALA A 368 10.40 -16.55 -10.75
N ARG A 369 11.68 -16.54 -10.34
CA ARG A 369 12.37 -17.75 -9.82
C ARG A 369 12.75 -17.72 -8.34
N HIS A 370 12.81 -16.53 -7.74
CA HIS A 370 13.22 -16.34 -6.35
C HIS A 370 12.35 -15.25 -5.73
N LEU A 371 11.24 -15.65 -5.10
CA LEU A 371 10.46 -14.79 -4.22
C LEU A 371 10.61 -15.34 -2.81
N PHE A 372 11.06 -14.48 -1.90
CA PHE A 372 11.17 -14.79 -0.48
C PHE A 372 9.82 -14.51 0.16
N PHE A 373 9.10 -15.56 0.55
CA PHE A 373 7.88 -15.43 1.34
C PHE A 373 8.28 -15.20 2.80
N ASN A 374 8.16 -13.96 3.26
CA ASN A 374 8.01 -13.69 4.69
C ASN A 374 6.53 -13.84 5.02
N ILE A 375 6.16 -14.89 5.75
CA ILE A 375 4.81 -15.03 6.29
C ILE A 375 4.73 -14.12 7.52
N SER A 376 4.28 -12.88 7.32
CA SER A 376 3.94 -12.00 8.43
C SER A 376 2.49 -12.26 8.85
N GLN A 377 2.30 -12.93 9.99
CA GLN A 377 0.99 -12.97 10.63
C GLN A 377 0.64 -11.56 11.11
N ASN A 378 -0.49 -11.02 10.64
CA ASN A 378 -0.96 -9.73 11.12
C ASN A 378 -1.40 -9.85 12.58
N HIS A 379 -1.01 -8.85 13.37
CA HIS A 379 -0.91 -8.97 14.83
C HIS A 379 -2.28 -8.92 15.54
N TYR A 380 -2.94 -10.07 15.68
CA TYR A 380 -4.05 -10.27 16.61
C TYR A 380 -3.82 -11.55 17.41
N MET A 381 -3.71 -11.41 18.74
CA MET A 381 -3.39 -12.46 19.72
C MET A 381 -1.96 -13.01 19.61
N GLY A 382 -1.11 -12.64 20.57
CA GLY A 382 0.31 -12.96 20.52
C GLY A 382 0.65 -14.40 20.87
N GLN A 383 1.25 -15.12 19.91
CA GLN A 383 2.30 -16.11 20.12
C GLN A 383 3.19 -16.16 18.88
N VAL A 384 4.49 -15.89 19.02
CA VAL A 384 5.42 -15.99 17.89
C VAL A 384 5.80 -17.47 17.72
N CYS A 385 5.34 -18.07 16.62
CA CYS A 385 5.91 -19.30 16.08
C CYS A 385 6.60 -18.99 14.75
N GLU A 386 7.92 -18.92 14.75
CA GLU A 386 8.73 -18.83 13.52
C GLU A 386 8.70 -20.16 12.76
N SER A 387 7.64 -20.41 11.99
CA SER A 387 7.66 -21.41 10.92
C SER A 387 7.93 -20.74 9.58
N HIS A 388 9.21 -20.46 9.31
CA HIS A 388 9.69 -20.02 7.99
C HIS A 388 9.52 -21.16 6.97
N GLN A 389 8.33 -21.28 6.35
CA GLN A 389 8.08 -22.29 5.33
C GLN A 389 8.11 -21.68 3.93
N THR A 390 9.22 -21.91 3.23
CA THR A 390 9.50 -21.34 1.91
C THR A 390 8.82 -22.16 0.80
N PHE A 391 7.73 -21.66 0.24
CA PHE A 391 7.08 -22.26 -0.94
C PHE A 391 7.55 -21.61 -2.24
N LEU A 392 7.96 -22.40 -3.24
CA LEU A 392 8.44 -21.88 -4.54
C LEU A 392 7.32 -21.82 -5.59
N LEU A 393 6.56 -20.72 -5.56
CA LEU A 393 5.74 -20.28 -6.68
C LEU A 393 6.65 -19.75 -7.82
N SER A 394 7.05 -20.64 -8.73
CA SER A 394 7.60 -20.28 -10.05
C SER A 394 6.46 -19.75 -10.93
N LEU A 395 6.11 -18.49 -10.71
CA LEU A 395 5.15 -17.74 -11.51
C LEU A 395 5.74 -17.41 -12.89
N LYS A 396 4.94 -16.79 -13.77
CA LYS A 396 5.46 -16.20 -15.03
C LYS A 396 5.93 -14.78 -14.75
N PRO A 397 7.03 -14.32 -15.36
CA PRO A 397 7.45 -12.93 -15.21
C PRO A 397 6.47 -11.98 -15.90
N GLN A 398 5.78 -11.18 -15.10
CA GLN A 398 5.06 -9.99 -15.53
C GLN A 398 5.48 -8.81 -14.63
N GLY A 399 5.71 -7.66 -15.26
CA GLY A 399 6.11 -6.44 -14.55
C GLY A 399 6.93 -5.47 -15.41
N ILE A 400 6.30 -4.35 -15.75
CA ILE A 400 7.01 -3.10 -16.04
C ILE A 400 6.70 -2.19 -14.85
N HIS A 401 7.72 -1.77 -14.12
CA HIS A 401 7.57 -0.98 -12.91
C HIS A 401 8.17 0.40 -13.12
N TYR A 402 7.43 1.44 -12.75
CA TYR A 402 7.85 2.83 -12.84
C TYR A 402 7.63 3.51 -11.49
N TRP A 403 8.59 4.32 -11.06
CA TRP A 403 8.48 5.22 -9.93
C TRP A 403 9.29 6.48 -10.19
N GLU A 404 8.99 7.54 -9.46
CA GLU A 404 9.67 8.82 -9.53
C GLU A 404 10.31 9.18 -8.19
N VAL A 405 11.34 10.01 -8.21
CA VAL A 405 12.00 10.55 -7.03
C VAL A 405 12.15 12.06 -7.20
N SER A 406 11.43 12.82 -6.38
CA SER A 406 11.52 14.27 -6.27
C SER A 406 12.83 14.68 -5.58
N VAL A 407 13.46 15.75 -6.06
CA VAL A 407 14.65 16.37 -5.45
C VAL A 407 14.23 17.60 -4.65
N ASP A 408 13.96 17.44 -3.35
CA ASP A 408 13.37 18.48 -2.49
C ASP A 408 14.41 19.51 -2.01
N ARG A 409 15.65 19.06 -1.83
CA ARG A 409 16.83 19.87 -1.51
C ARG A 409 18.03 19.37 -2.29
N TYR A 410 18.82 20.30 -2.81
CA TYR A 410 20.02 20.05 -3.59
C TYR A 410 20.94 21.26 -3.47
N ASP A 411 21.88 21.20 -2.52
CA ASP A 411 22.80 22.29 -2.19
C ASP A 411 24.24 21.85 -2.49
N ASN A 412 25.17 22.76 -2.81
CA ASN A 412 26.61 22.43 -2.95
C ASN A 412 27.00 21.38 -4.04
N HIS A 413 26.18 21.19 -5.08
CA HIS A 413 26.48 20.36 -6.26
C HIS A 413 26.91 18.89 -6.00
N PRO A 414 26.12 18.09 -5.25
CA PRO A 414 26.39 16.68 -4.96
C PRO A 414 26.01 15.77 -6.13
N ASP A 415 26.48 14.53 -6.08
CA ASP A 415 26.23 13.49 -7.09
C ASP A 415 25.26 12.39 -6.60
N PRO A 416 23.99 12.68 -6.24
CA PRO A 416 23.06 11.63 -5.82
C PRO A 416 22.82 10.62 -6.95
N ALA A 417 22.58 9.37 -6.54
CA ALA A 417 22.38 8.27 -7.46
C ALA A 417 21.03 7.58 -7.24
N PHE A 418 20.42 7.13 -8.34
CA PHE A 418 19.07 6.58 -8.39
C PHE A 418 19.09 5.28 -9.22
N GLY A 419 18.34 4.25 -8.81
CA GLY A 419 18.26 3.02 -9.58
C GLY A 419 17.73 1.83 -8.78
N VAL A 420 18.36 0.68 -8.99
CA VAL A 420 17.97 -0.58 -8.34
C VAL A 420 19.18 -1.30 -7.75
N ALA A 421 18.94 -2.10 -6.72
CA ALA A 421 19.97 -2.91 -6.10
C ALA A 421 19.46 -4.29 -5.66
N ARG A 422 20.38 -5.17 -5.26
CA ARG A 422 20.07 -6.35 -4.46
C ARG A 422 20.03 -5.96 -2.99
N ILE A 423 19.24 -6.68 -2.19
CA ILE A 423 19.05 -6.41 -0.75
C ILE A 423 20.36 -6.41 0.08
N ASN A 424 21.42 -7.05 -0.43
CA ASN A 424 22.75 -7.15 0.17
C ASN A 424 23.82 -6.22 -0.47
N THR A 425 23.39 -5.14 -1.14
CA THR A 425 24.29 -4.07 -1.62
C THR A 425 24.97 -3.33 -0.47
N MET A 426 26.14 -2.75 -0.72
CA MET A 426 26.93 -2.00 0.27
C MET A 426 26.33 -0.61 0.52
N LYS A 427 26.01 -0.30 1.79
CA LYS A 427 25.24 0.90 2.18
C LYS A 427 26.08 2.11 2.58
N GLU A 428 27.38 1.93 2.81
CA GLU A 428 28.31 3.00 3.22
C GLU A 428 29.04 3.66 2.03
N MET A 429 28.46 3.57 0.83
CA MET A 429 29.02 4.12 -0.40
C MET A 429 27.93 4.58 -1.38
N MET A 430 28.33 5.23 -2.48
CA MET A 430 27.44 5.60 -3.57
C MET A 430 26.90 4.37 -4.31
N LEU A 431 25.62 4.41 -4.69
CA LEU A 431 24.92 3.37 -5.42
C LEU A 431 25.58 3.10 -6.78
N GLY A 432 25.77 1.83 -7.15
CA GLY A 432 26.43 1.41 -8.39
C GLY A 432 27.95 1.22 -8.27
N LYS A 433 28.57 1.58 -7.14
CA LYS A 433 30.00 1.27 -6.90
C LYS A 433 30.26 -0.21 -6.60
N ASP A 434 29.25 -1.00 -6.24
CA ASP A 434 29.36 -2.45 -6.07
C ASP A 434 28.76 -3.24 -7.24
N ASP A 435 28.95 -4.55 -7.23
CA ASP A 435 28.46 -5.52 -8.22
C ASP A 435 26.97 -5.87 -8.05
N LYS A 436 26.25 -5.20 -7.13
CA LYS A 436 24.88 -5.52 -6.70
C LYS A 436 23.90 -4.39 -6.98
N ALA A 437 24.37 -3.24 -7.46
CA ALA A 437 23.56 -2.08 -7.78
C ALA A 437 23.76 -1.61 -9.24
N TRP A 438 22.68 -1.11 -9.82
CA TRP A 438 22.61 -0.54 -11.17
C TRP A 438 21.92 0.82 -11.07
N ALA A 439 22.67 1.88 -11.35
CA ALA A 439 22.23 3.24 -11.05
C ALA A 439 22.58 4.24 -12.15
N MET A 440 21.95 5.40 -12.08
CA MET A 440 22.39 6.64 -12.69
C MET A 440 22.75 7.60 -11.56
N TYR A 441 23.97 8.16 -11.57
CA TYR A 441 24.32 9.30 -10.73
C TYR A 441 24.34 10.57 -11.59
N VAL A 442 23.96 11.69 -10.99
CA VAL A 442 23.66 12.91 -11.74
C VAL A 442 24.03 14.15 -10.93
N ASP A 443 24.84 15.02 -11.53
CA ASP A 443 25.17 16.35 -11.01
C ASP A 443 24.18 17.39 -11.57
N ASN A 444 24.45 18.69 -11.43
CA ASN A 444 23.53 19.74 -11.92
C ASN A 444 23.62 20.03 -13.43
N ASN A 445 24.55 19.39 -14.14
CA ASN A 445 24.85 19.60 -15.55
C ASN A 445 24.76 18.30 -16.38
N ARG A 446 25.07 17.14 -15.79
CA ARG A 446 25.33 15.88 -16.51
C ARG A 446 25.09 14.64 -15.63
N SER A 447 24.94 13.49 -16.27
CA SER A 447 24.78 12.19 -15.62
C SER A 447 25.64 11.10 -16.26
N TRP A 448 25.77 9.97 -15.57
CA TRP A 448 26.31 8.72 -16.10
C TRP A 448 25.60 7.53 -15.47
N PHE A 449 25.63 6.40 -16.17
CA PHE A 449 25.24 5.11 -15.60
C PHE A 449 26.42 4.49 -14.85
N MET A 450 26.16 3.87 -13.69
CA MET A 450 27.15 3.23 -12.84
C MET A 450 26.73 1.83 -12.41
N HIS A 451 27.63 0.88 -12.58
CA HIS A 451 27.55 -0.48 -12.04
C HIS A 451 28.97 -1.04 -11.83
N ASN A 452 29.23 -1.73 -10.71
CA ASN A 452 30.53 -2.28 -10.35
C ASN A 452 31.69 -1.25 -10.47
N ASN A 453 31.44 -0.01 -10.03
CA ASN A 453 32.38 1.11 -10.11
C ASN A 453 32.86 1.44 -11.55
N SER A 454 32.13 0.97 -12.57
CA SER A 454 32.32 1.33 -13.98
C SER A 454 31.29 2.39 -14.37
N HIS A 455 31.74 3.40 -15.11
CA HIS A 455 30.94 4.58 -15.49
C HIS A 455 30.76 4.60 -17.00
N THR A 456 29.52 4.64 -17.50
CA THR A 456 29.23 4.65 -18.95
C THR A 456 28.20 5.73 -19.32
N ASN A 457 28.04 5.95 -20.63
CA ASN A 457 26.96 6.74 -21.22
C ASN A 457 26.77 8.13 -20.59
N ARG A 458 27.85 8.94 -20.59
CA ARG A 458 27.75 10.35 -20.17
C ARG A 458 26.67 11.07 -20.97
N ALA A 459 25.68 11.64 -20.29
CA ALA A 459 24.64 12.48 -20.88
C ALA A 459 24.73 13.91 -20.33
N GLU A 460 24.41 14.90 -21.16
CA GLU A 460 24.21 16.28 -20.70
C GLU A 460 22.75 16.48 -20.24
N GLY A 461 22.54 17.40 -19.32
CA GLY A 461 21.31 17.52 -18.54
C GLY A 461 21.51 16.92 -17.15
N GLY A 462 21.23 17.71 -16.12
CA GLY A 462 21.37 17.33 -14.72
C GLY A 462 20.14 17.67 -13.90
N ILE A 463 20.26 17.61 -12.58
CA ILE A 463 19.17 17.89 -11.64
C ILE A 463 19.32 19.21 -10.89
N THR A 464 18.20 19.76 -10.46
CA THR A 464 18.09 20.90 -9.56
C THR A 464 16.99 20.64 -8.53
N LYS A 465 16.88 21.48 -7.50
CA LYS A 465 15.73 21.45 -6.58
C LYS A 465 14.41 21.57 -7.36
N GLY A 466 13.49 20.63 -7.11
CA GLY A 466 12.22 20.49 -7.83
C GLY A 466 12.30 19.62 -9.09
N SER A 467 13.48 19.11 -9.47
CA SER A 467 13.59 18.09 -10.52
C SER A 467 13.05 16.75 -10.04
N THR A 468 12.61 15.92 -10.99
CA THR A 468 12.10 14.57 -10.74
C THR A 468 12.90 13.55 -11.54
N VAL A 469 13.43 12.52 -10.88
CA VAL A 469 14.14 11.40 -11.53
C VAL A 469 13.22 10.19 -11.58
N GLY A 470 12.85 9.76 -12.78
CA GLY A 470 12.04 8.56 -13.01
C GLY A 470 12.92 7.33 -13.26
N VAL A 471 12.49 6.17 -12.75
CA VAL A 471 13.17 4.89 -12.93
C VAL A 471 12.19 3.87 -13.47
N LEU A 472 12.51 3.27 -14.62
CA LEU A 472 11.71 2.26 -15.30
C LEU A 472 12.44 0.91 -15.32
N LEU A 473 11.94 -0.05 -14.55
CA LEU A 473 12.41 -1.43 -14.54
C LEU A 473 11.45 -2.31 -15.34
N ASP A 474 11.85 -2.73 -16.53
CA ASP A 474 11.12 -3.69 -17.37
C ASP A 474 11.72 -5.09 -17.18
N LEU A 475 11.06 -5.94 -16.37
CA LEU A 475 11.47 -7.32 -16.13
C LEU A 475 11.17 -8.24 -17.32
N THR A 476 10.30 -7.81 -18.24
CA THR A 476 9.94 -8.52 -19.47
C THR A 476 11.10 -8.43 -20.45
N LYS A 477 11.49 -7.20 -20.83
CA LYS A 477 12.65 -6.88 -21.67
C LYS A 477 14.00 -7.04 -20.95
N ARG A 478 14.02 -7.10 -19.62
CA ARG A 478 15.22 -7.15 -18.74
C ARG A 478 16.07 -5.88 -18.81
N THR A 479 15.41 -4.73 -18.83
CA THR A 479 16.03 -3.42 -19.03
C THR A 479 15.75 -2.44 -17.91
N LEU A 480 16.70 -1.54 -17.65
CA LEU A 480 16.53 -0.38 -16.77
C LEU A 480 16.74 0.91 -17.57
N THR A 481 15.80 1.85 -17.45
CA THR A 481 15.83 3.13 -18.17
C THR A 481 15.53 4.27 -17.18
N PHE A 482 16.21 5.40 -17.35
CA PHE A 482 16.07 6.58 -16.49
C PHE A 482 15.38 7.74 -17.21
N PHE A 483 14.74 8.59 -16.42
CA PHE A 483 14.01 9.78 -16.87
C PHE A 483 14.39 10.96 -15.99
N ILE A 484 14.46 12.16 -16.56
CA ILE A 484 14.53 13.42 -15.81
C ILE A 484 13.37 14.29 -16.26
N ASN A 485 12.57 14.77 -15.31
CA ASN A 485 11.37 15.60 -15.55
C ASN A 485 10.41 14.98 -16.59
N LYS A 486 10.23 13.65 -16.53
CA LYS A 486 9.39 12.80 -17.40
C LYS A 486 9.88 12.64 -18.84
N GLU A 487 11.03 13.20 -19.20
CA GLU A 487 11.72 12.93 -20.46
C GLU A 487 12.77 11.82 -20.26
N GLN A 488 12.92 10.92 -21.24
CA GLN A 488 13.89 9.83 -21.14
C GLN A 488 15.32 10.38 -21.17
N HIS A 489 16.09 10.06 -20.14
CA HIS A 489 17.43 10.62 -19.96
C HIS A 489 18.50 9.62 -20.44
N GLY A 490 18.96 9.83 -21.67
CA GLY A 490 19.90 8.93 -22.33
C GLY A 490 19.23 7.68 -22.93
N PRO A 491 20.03 6.71 -23.41
CA PRO A 491 19.52 5.43 -23.90
C PRO A 491 19.06 4.53 -22.73
N THR A 492 18.53 3.34 -23.04
CA THR A 492 18.40 2.24 -22.07
C THR A 492 19.75 2.03 -21.36
N ALA A 493 19.75 2.06 -20.04
CA ALA A 493 20.97 2.15 -19.25
C ALA A 493 21.63 0.79 -19.01
N PHE A 494 20.81 -0.21 -18.73
CA PHE A 494 21.27 -1.58 -18.51
C PHE A 494 20.31 -2.56 -19.17
N GLU A 495 20.88 -3.63 -19.73
CA GLU A 495 20.18 -4.73 -20.38
C GLU A 495 20.57 -6.06 -19.72
N ASN A 496 19.82 -7.12 -20.01
CA ASN A 496 20.07 -8.47 -19.49
C ASN A 496 20.05 -8.55 -17.95
N LEU A 497 19.33 -7.66 -17.26
CA LEU A 497 19.13 -7.74 -15.82
C LEU A 497 18.44 -9.04 -15.41
N ASP A 498 18.93 -9.69 -14.35
CA ASP A 498 18.34 -10.91 -13.79
C ASP A 498 18.49 -11.00 -12.26
N GLY A 499 17.53 -11.69 -11.64
CA GLY A 499 17.39 -11.86 -10.21
C GLY A 499 16.25 -11.04 -9.58
N VAL A 500 16.48 -10.60 -8.35
CA VAL A 500 15.55 -9.81 -7.53
C VAL A 500 16.16 -8.43 -7.30
N PHE A 501 15.36 -7.39 -7.54
CA PHE A 501 15.76 -5.99 -7.48
C PHE A 501 14.87 -5.23 -6.51
N VAL A 502 15.46 -4.41 -5.65
CA VAL A 502 14.75 -3.40 -4.86
C VAL A 502 15.08 -2.01 -5.42
N PRO A 503 14.16 -1.04 -5.38
CA PRO A 503 14.47 0.37 -5.62
C PRO A 503 15.58 0.84 -4.69
N ALA A 504 16.46 1.69 -5.17
CA ALA A 504 17.56 2.21 -4.37
C ALA A 504 17.93 3.63 -4.77
N VAL A 505 18.34 4.41 -3.78
CA VAL A 505 18.96 5.73 -3.95
C VAL A 505 20.21 5.82 -3.09
N SER A 506 21.19 6.65 -3.44
CA SER A 506 22.22 7.09 -2.50
C SER A 506 22.36 8.60 -2.47
N LEU A 507 22.46 9.14 -1.26
CA LEU A 507 22.57 10.57 -1.01
C LEU A 507 23.47 10.88 0.19
N ASN A 508 24.06 12.08 0.16
CA ASN A 508 24.70 12.74 1.29
C ASN A 508 23.85 13.91 1.81
N ARG A 509 24.31 14.57 2.88
CA ARG A 509 23.56 15.59 3.62
C ARG A 509 23.05 16.78 2.82
N ASN A 510 23.69 17.10 1.69
CA ASN A 510 23.28 18.23 0.87
C ASN A 510 22.07 17.91 -0.04
N VAL A 511 21.60 16.66 -0.03
CA VAL A 511 20.43 16.23 -0.79
C VAL A 511 19.32 15.80 0.17
N GLN A 512 18.08 16.08 -0.23
CA GLN A 512 16.89 15.42 0.28
C GLN A 512 16.01 15.04 -0.90
N VAL A 513 15.43 13.85 -0.84
CA VAL A 513 14.54 13.32 -1.87
C VAL A 513 13.24 12.80 -1.28
N THR A 514 12.16 12.90 -2.05
CA THR A 514 10.87 12.26 -1.75
C THR A 514 10.51 11.28 -2.86
N LEU A 515 10.18 10.07 -2.45
CA LEU A 515 9.83 8.95 -3.32
C LEU A 515 8.35 9.04 -3.73
N LEU A 516 8.08 8.82 -5.01
CA LEU A 516 6.75 8.84 -5.62
C LEU A 516 6.46 7.46 -6.23
N THR A 517 5.59 6.68 -5.58
CA THR A 517 5.24 5.31 -6.00
C THR A 517 3.79 5.22 -6.47
N GLY A 518 3.32 4.03 -6.85
CA GLY A 518 1.96 3.87 -7.38
C GLY A 518 1.73 4.44 -8.79
N LEU A 519 2.79 4.70 -9.54
CA LEU A 519 2.71 5.37 -10.84
C LEU A 519 2.48 4.39 -12.01
N GLU A 520 1.66 4.81 -12.98
CA GLU A 520 1.59 4.16 -14.29
C GLU A 520 2.87 4.41 -15.11
N VAL A 521 3.20 3.48 -16.00
CA VAL A 521 4.29 3.66 -16.98
C VAL A 521 3.96 4.82 -17.93
N PRO A 522 4.86 5.81 -18.12
CA PRO A 522 4.59 6.97 -18.98
C PRO A 522 4.24 6.58 -20.43
N LYS A 523 3.03 6.95 -20.87
CA LYS A 523 2.44 6.58 -22.17
C LYS A 523 3.18 7.11 -23.40
N ASN A 524 4.13 8.03 -23.20
CA ASN A 524 4.96 8.64 -24.26
C ASN A 524 6.30 7.91 -24.51
N ILE A 525 6.59 6.83 -23.78
CA ILE A 525 7.75 5.99 -24.05
C ILE A 525 7.52 5.26 -25.38
N LYS A 526 8.32 5.59 -26.40
CA LYS A 526 8.33 4.86 -27.67
C LYS A 526 8.76 3.41 -27.39
N GLN A 527 7.84 2.46 -27.64
CA GLN A 527 8.00 1.04 -27.30
C GLN A 527 9.05 0.29 -28.14
#